data_AF-A0A1C5HAI1-F1
#
_entry.id   AF-A0A1C5HAI1-F1
#
_cell.length_a   1.000
_cell.length_b   1.000
_cell.length_c   1.000
_cell.angle_alpha   90.00
_cell.angle_beta   90.00
_cell.angle_gamma   90.00
#
_symmetry.space_group_name_H-M   'P 1'
#
loop_
_entity.id
_entity.type
_entity.pdbx_description
1 polymer ?
#
loop_
_entity_poly.entity_id
_entity_poly.type
_entity_poly.pdbx_seq_one_letter_code
_entity_poly.pdbx_strand_id
1 'polypeptide(L)'
;MRPDRVRLLWLLVLTALPAAAVATVLYAVDFTSAFGLAPQASAISPYGAFFDLRWVLVYHNSWAMFAGLLLGAIVLRGLFSALLVSLAWPAERPCPSFRRLAGRNLAFAAVVAVILSPWTALAVVASDVSLAYFQFLELVPVIILAPLLQRGGIVPNWWRGLPSAAMVGWSLLNFVTLAAGAALVWSVPDWLTVPAAAVAGMVNGLLWQQKVRATVLQQRVRWSRLPVTPLVVALVVSSLLLVEYAEDRGARGAGQSLQPIDALPQFGDIGHPVIFLGGYNSAHYGDPSESQPPIVRFSYRGTDNHGKPVFYSPVDTHQSLSTSAQLLATQVDQLHARSGKRVSLVGQSEGALVVRYYLDRYPHPAVDTVVLDSPILRAGRAYYPPPQARSGWGIATGWQLRGMFKLMEATSEAPDTPDSPFIRSLLDDAPFYRNRLLCPVPGVRMIALLPIVDAIAVPAELNAQIPVIQMAGFHGHLIDRPAGLRHLADHLTGKPPSNLLRWEYSALQRVAGAWQAPALPLALNPAWHAADQPDAALRREPCRP
;
A
#
# COMPACT_ATOMS: atom_id res chain seq x y z
N MET A 1 -6.07 -9.18 -46.69
CA MET A 1 -6.03 -9.79 -45.33
C MET A 1 -7.45 -10.11 -44.88
N ARG A 2 -7.70 -11.25 -44.22
CA ARG A 2 -9.05 -11.58 -43.70
C ARG A 2 -9.50 -10.50 -42.68
N PRO A 3 -10.77 -10.06 -42.69
CA PRO A 3 -11.28 -9.01 -41.79
C PRO A 3 -10.94 -9.23 -40.31
N ASP A 4 -10.92 -10.50 -39.86
CA ASP A 4 -10.60 -10.86 -38.47
C ASP A 4 -9.15 -10.57 -38.08
N ARG A 5 -8.20 -10.74 -39.02
CA ARG A 5 -6.78 -10.43 -38.76
C ARG A 5 -6.58 -8.93 -38.62
N VAL A 6 -7.31 -8.13 -39.40
CA VAL A 6 -7.25 -6.67 -39.33
C VAL A 6 -7.84 -6.18 -37.99
N ARG A 7 -8.96 -6.76 -37.54
CA ARG A 7 -9.55 -6.45 -36.23
C ARG A 7 -8.63 -6.82 -35.07
N LEU A 8 -8.00 -7.99 -35.12
CA LEU A 8 -7.04 -8.40 -34.10
C LEU A 8 -5.83 -7.46 -34.06
N LEU A 9 -5.28 -7.08 -35.21
CA LEU A 9 -4.16 -6.14 -35.28
C LEU A 9 -4.55 -4.78 -34.66
N TRP A 10 -5.71 -4.24 -35.00
CA TRP A 10 -6.21 -3.01 -34.38
C TRP A 10 -6.44 -3.16 -32.88
N LEU A 11 -6.93 -4.31 -32.42
CA LEU A 11 -7.10 -4.59 -31.01
C LEU A 11 -5.76 -4.55 -30.27
N LEU A 12 -4.72 -5.20 -30.80
CA LEU A 12 -3.37 -5.18 -30.23
C LEU A 12 -2.77 -3.78 -30.22
N VAL A 13 -2.91 -3.03 -31.31
CA VAL A 13 -2.41 -1.63 -31.40
C VAL A 13 -3.13 -0.74 -30.40
N LEU A 14 -4.46 -0.79 -30.33
CA LEU A 14 -5.25 0.07 -29.45
C LEU A 14 -5.09 -0.27 -27.98
N THR A 15 -4.68 -1.48 -27.61
CA THR A 15 -4.32 -1.81 -26.23
C THR A 15 -2.85 -1.52 -25.91
N ALA A 16 -1.95 -1.60 -26.89
CA ALA A 16 -0.55 -1.19 -26.72
C ALA A 16 -0.41 0.32 -26.50
N LEU A 17 -1.14 1.13 -27.27
CA LEU A 17 -0.98 2.59 -27.28
C LEU A 17 -1.22 3.25 -25.91
N PRO A 18 -2.31 2.98 -25.16
CA PRO A 18 -2.50 3.57 -23.84
C PRO A 18 -1.41 3.18 -22.84
N ALA A 19 -0.97 1.91 -22.85
CA ALA A 19 0.08 1.44 -21.96
C ALA A 19 1.42 2.12 -22.28
N ALA A 20 1.76 2.23 -23.56
CA ALA A 20 2.94 2.95 -24.02
C ALA A 20 2.87 4.45 -23.70
N ALA A 21 1.71 5.08 -23.89
CA ALA A 21 1.50 6.50 -23.61
C ALA A 21 1.67 6.81 -22.12
N VAL A 22 1.06 6.00 -21.24
CA VAL A 22 1.25 6.14 -19.78
C VAL A 22 2.72 5.96 -19.42
N ALA A 23 3.37 4.90 -19.90
CA ALA A 23 4.80 4.68 -19.64
C ALA A 23 5.68 5.85 -20.16
N THR A 24 5.34 6.41 -21.32
CA THR A 24 6.06 7.55 -21.91
C THR A 24 5.92 8.80 -21.04
N VAL A 25 4.70 9.11 -20.57
CA VAL A 25 4.47 10.25 -19.67
C VAL A 25 5.22 10.05 -18.37
N LEU A 26 5.12 8.88 -17.75
CA LEU A 26 5.84 8.57 -16.50
C LEU A 26 7.35 8.69 -16.69
N TYR A 27 7.88 8.23 -17.83
CA TYR A 27 9.30 8.32 -18.13
C TYR A 27 9.75 9.77 -18.33
N ALA A 28 8.95 10.57 -19.05
CA ALA A 28 9.26 11.97 -19.33
C ALA A 28 9.29 12.87 -18.07
N VAL A 29 8.63 12.44 -16.98
CA VAL A 29 8.63 13.15 -15.70
C VAL A 29 9.39 12.40 -14.60
N ASP A 30 10.18 11.38 -14.95
CA ASP A 30 10.94 10.52 -14.02
C ASP A 30 10.11 9.83 -12.93
N PHE A 31 8.81 9.63 -13.14
CA PHE A 31 7.89 9.08 -12.14
C PHE A 31 7.94 7.54 -12.06
N THR A 32 9.10 7.04 -11.61
CA THR A 32 9.47 5.62 -11.64
C THR A 32 8.63 4.74 -10.71
N SER A 33 8.16 5.28 -9.59
CA SER A 33 7.37 4.50 -8.62
C SER A 33 6.02 4.08 -9.17
N ALA A 34 5.54 4.69 -10.26
CA ALA A 34 4.26 4.40 -10.90
C ALA A 34 4.37 3.54 -12.17
N PHE A 35 5.58 3.18 -12.64
CA PHE A 35 5.75 2.45 -13.89
C PHE A 35 4.97 1.13 -13.97
N GLY A 36 4.86 0.40 -12.85
CA GLY A 36 4.08 -0.84 -12.77
C GLY A 36 2.58 -0.66 -13.07
N LEU A 37 2.06 0.57 -13.06
CA LEU A 37 0.68 0.87 -13.40
C LEU A 37 0.43 0.94 -14.91
N ALA A 38 1.45 1.24 -15.72
CA ALA A 38 1.29 1.49 -17.15
C ALA A 38 0.58 0.35 -17.92
N PRO A 39 0.88 -0.94 -17.69
CA PRO A 39 0.16 -2.04 -18.34
C PRO A 39 -1.35 -2.06 -18.09
N GLN A 40 -1.85 -1.42 -17.03
CA GLN A 40 -3.27 -1.45 -16.68
C GLN A 40 -4.12 -0.45 -17.44
N ALA A 41 -3.51 0.51 -18.14
CA ALA A 41 -4.21 1.53 -18.91
C ALA A 41 -5.23 0.92 -19.89
N SER A 42 -4.93 -0.26 -20.45
CA SER A 42 -5.78 -0.99 -21.38
C SER A 42 -6.37 -2.31 -20.84
N ALA A 43 -6.27 -2.54 -19.53
CA ALA A 43 -6.71 -3.78 -18.90
C ALA A 43 -8.21 -4.07 -19.11
N ILE A 44 -8.59 -5.34 -19.04
CA ILE A 44 -10.00 -5.72 -19.03
C ILE A 44 -10.67 -5.26 -17.72
N SER A 45 -11.96 -4.92 -17.79
CA SER A 45 -12.78 -4.64 -16.60
C SER A 45 -12.73 -5.81 -15.59
N PRO A 46 -12.69 -5.54 -14.27
CA PRO A 46 -12.75 -4.21 -13.64
C PRO A 46 -11.38 -3.54 -13.43
N TYR A 47 -10.28 -4.22 -13.72
CA TYR A 47 -8.93 -3.75 -13.39
C TYR A 47 -8.56 -2.42 -14.08
N GLY A 48 -9.04 -2.18 -15.30
CA GLY A 48 -8.86 -0.89 -15.97
C GLY A 48 -9.56 0.27 -15.25
N ALA A 49 -10.76 0.05 -14.70
CA ALA A 49 -11.46 1.07 -13.91
C ALA A 49 -10.78 1.28 -12.54
N PHE A 50 -10.26 0.21 -11.94
CA PHE A 50 -9.47 0.29 -10.71
C PHE A 50 -8.16 1.08 -10.89
N PHE A 51 -7.52 0.95 -12.07
CA PHE A 51 -6.42 1.83 -12.47
C PHE A 51 -6.86 3.30 -12.51
N ASP A 52 -7.95 3.61 -13.23
CA ASP A 52 -8.41 5.01 -13.37
C ASP A 52 -8.74 5.64 -12.01
N LEU A 53 -9.48 4.93 -11.17
CA LEU A 53 -9.90 5.44 -9.86
C LEU A 53 -8.72 5.75 -8.94
N ARG A 54 -7.64 4.95 -8.95
CA ARG A 54 -6.45 5.23 -8.12
C ARG A 54 -5.79 6.55 -8.51
N TRP A 55 -5.74 6.87 -9.80
CA TRP A 55 -5.29 8.19 -10.26
C TRP A 55 -6.26 9.29 -9.86
N VAL A 56 -7.57 9.10 -10.04
CA VAL A 56 -8.60 10.09 -9.67
C VAL A 56 -8.55 10.40 -8.17
N LEU A 57 -8.42 9.40 -7.30
CA LEU A 57 -8.43 9.57 -5.84
C LEU A 57 -7.13 10.23 -5.32
N VAL A 58 -6.00 10.07 -5.99
CA VAL A 58 -4.75 10.76 -5.58
C VAL A 58 -4.67 12.17 -6.18
N TYR A 59 -5.02 12.33 -7.46
CA TYR A 59 -4.70 13.52 -8.24
C TYR A 59 -5.87 14.47 -8.43
N HIS A 60 -6.39 15.04 -7.34
CA HIS A 60 -7.33 16.18 -7.42
C HIS A 60 -7.11 17.12 -6.24
N ASN A 61 -7.18 18.44 -6.45
CA ASN A 61 -7.03 19.43 -5.37
C ASN A 61 -8.32 20.19 -4.99
N SER A 62 -9.42 19.88 -5.68
CA SER A 62 -10.73 20.50 -5.48
C SER A 62 -11.85 19.54 -5.88
N TRP A 63 -13.07 19.79 -5.39
CA TRP A 63 -14.26 19.03 -5.76
C TRP A 63 -14.58 19.10 -7.26
N ALA A 64 -14.36 20.27 -7.88
CA ALA A 64 -14.57 20.45 -9.32
C ALA A 64 -13.59 19.60 -10.15
N MET A 65 -12.31 19.59 -9.77
CA MET A 65 -11.30 18.74 -10.40
C MET A 65 -11.63 17.25 -10.20
N PHE A 66 -12.01 16.85 -8.99
CA PHE A 66 -12.44 15.47 -8.71
C PHE A 66 -13.62 15.05 -9.60
N ALA A 67 -14.68 15.87 -9.67
CA ALA A 67 -15.85 15.58 -10.50
C ALA A 67 -15.50 15.50 -11.99
N GLY A 68 -14.65 16.42 -12.48
CA GLY A 68 -14.18 16.42 -13.86
C GLY A 68 -13.33 15.19 -14.20
N LEU A 69 -12.41 14.80 -13.33
CA LEU A 69 -11.55 13.62 -13.52
C LEU A 69 -12.35 12.32 -13.42
N LEU A 70 -13.28 12.21 -12.47
CA LEU A 70 -14.14 11.03 -12.35
C LEU A 70 -15.05 10.88 -13.56
N LEU A 71 -15.68 11.97 -14.02
CA LEU A 71 -16.50 11.96 -15.24
C LEU A 71 -15.66 11.61 -16.47
N GLY A 72 -14.48 12.22 -16.59
CA GLY A 72 -13.52 11.91 -17.66
C GLY A 72 -13.12 10.45 -17.67
N ALA A 73 -12.76 9.88 -16.50
CA ALA A 73 -12.45 8.47 -16.35
C ALA A 73 -13.61 7.56 -16.79
N ILE A 74 -14.84 7.85 -16.35
CA ILE A 74 -16.04 7.09 -16.74
C ILE A 74 -16.28 7.16 -18.26
N VAL A 75 -16.19 8.35 -18.85
CA VAL A 75 -16.45 8.54 -20.29
C VAL A 75 -15.38 7.87 -21.13
N LEU A 76 -14.11 8.15 -20.85
CA LEU A 76 -12.98 7.58 -21.60
C LEU A 76 -12.95 6.06 -21.46
N ARG A 77 -13.08 5.52 -20.24
CA ARG A 77 -13.10 4.08 -20.00
C ARG A 77 -14.29 3.41 -20.68
N GLY A 78 -15.48 4.01 -20.60
CA GLY A 78 -16.70 3.49 -21.21
C GLY A 78 -16.61 3.43 -22.73
N LEU A 79 -16.19 4.52 -23.38
CA LEU A 79 -16.04 4.57 -24.84
C LEU A 79 -14.91 3.68 -25.34
N PHE A 80 -13.77 3.68 -24.64
CA PHE A 80 -12.64 2.82 -24.98
C PHE A 80 -13.01 1.33 -24.85
N SER A 81 -13.69 0.94 -23.77
CA SER A 81 -14.19 -0.44 -23.61
C SER A 81 -15.19 -0.81 -24.71
N ALA A 82 -16.09 0.10 -25.11
CA ALA A 82 -17.03 -0.16 -26.21
C ALA A 82 -16.30 -0.41 -27.54
N LEU A 83 -15.22 0.34 -27.82
CA LEU A 83 -14.39 0.16 -29.00
C LEU A 83 -13.68 -1.21 -28.99
N LEU A 84 -13.03 -1.56 -27.88
CA LEU A 84 -12.36 -2.85 -27.75
C LEU A 84 -13.34 -4.03 -27.84
N VAL A 85 -14.53 -3.91 -27.22
CA VAL A 85 -15.60 -4.91 -27.34
C VAL A 85 -16.09 -5.07 -28.77
N SER A 86 -16.22 -3.95 -29.51
CA SER A 86 -16.63 -3.99 -30.92
C SER A 86 -15.60 -4.68 -31.80
N LEU A 87 -14.31 -4.42 -31.59
CA LEU A 87 -13.21 -5.05 -32.33
C LEU A 87 -13.04 -6.53 -31.98
N ALA A 88 -13.22 -6.88 -30.71
CA ALA A 88 -13.12 -8.25 -30.20
C ALA A 88 -14.38 -9.10 -30.45
N TRP A 89 -15.42 -8.55 -31.09
CA TRP A 89 -16.69 -9.25 -31.26
C TRP A 89 -16.54 -10.48 -32.18
N PRO A 90 -16.98 -11.67 -31.75
CA PRO A 90 -16.85 -12.91 -32.53
C PRO A 90 -17.65 -12.86 -33.84
N ALA A 91 -17.09 -13.37 -34.93
CA ALA A 91 -17.74 -13.43 -36.24
C ALA A 91 -19.00 -14.33 -36.24
N GLU A 92 -19.07 -15.27 -35.30
CA GLU A 92 -20.15 -16.24 -35.14
C GLU A 92 -21.48 -15.60 -34.66
N ARG A 93 -21.48 -14.33 -34.23
CA ARG A 93 -22.67 -13.64 -33.73
C ARG A 93 -22.75 -12.21 -34.28
N PRO A 94 -23.96 -11.70 -34.60
CA PRO A 94 -24.11 -10.31 -35.03
C PRO A 94 -23.68 -9.34 -33.93
N CYS A 95 -22.84 -8.37 -34.28
CA CYS A 95 -22.39 -7.33 -33.37
C CYS A 95 -23.50 -6.27 -33.19
N PRO A 96 -23.85 -5.87 -31.96
CA PRO A 96 -24.68 -4.70 -31.72
C PRO A 96 -24.07 -3.44 -32.33
N SER A 97 -24.89 -2.45 -32.64
CA SER A 97 -24.39 -1.15 -33.10
C SER A 97 -23.48 -0.51 -32.05
N PHE A 98 -22.46 0.22 -32.51
CA PHE A 98 -21.49 0.88 -31.64
C PHE A 98 -22.17 1.81 -30.63
N ARG A 99 -23.20 2.57 -31.03
CA ARG A 99 -23.98 3.44 -30.14
C ARG A 99 -24.57 2.68 -28.95
N ARG A 100 -25.04 1.45 -29.17
CA ARG A 100 -25.60 0.61 -28.11
C ARG A 100 -24.51 0.07 -27.18
N LEU A 101 -23.36 -0.32 -27.73
CA LEU A 101 -22.20 -0.74 -26.94
C LEU A 101 -21.66 0.42 -26.10
N ALA A 102 -21.54 1.61 -26.69
CA ALA A 102 -21.12 2.83 -26.00
C ALA A 102 -22.04 3.16 -24.82
N GLY A 103 -23.36 3.21 -25.04
CA GLY A 103 -24.32 3.47 -23.95
C GLY A 103 -24.24 2.44 -22.81
N ARG A 104 -24.09 1.15 -23.15
CA ARG A 104 -23.93 0.08 -22.14
C ARG A 104 -22.62 0.20 -21.36
N ASN A 105 -21.51 0.47 -22.04
CA ASN A 105 -20.20 0.57 -21.38
C ASN A 105 -20.05 1.86 -20.57
N LEU A 106 -20.68 2.97 -20.97
CA LEU A 106 -20.74 4.19 -20.16
C LEU A 106 -21.50 3.97 -18.85
N ALA A 107 -22.71 3.40 -18.93
CA ALA A 107 -23.50 3.06 -17.75
C ALA A 107 -22.77 2.06 -16.85
N PHE A 108 -22.12 1.06 -17.46
CA PHE A 108 -21.35 0.07 -16.72
C PHE A 108 -20.09 0.66 -16.07
N ALA A 109 -19.36 1.54 -16.74
CA ALA A 109 -18.19 2.22 -16.18
C ALA A 109 -18.57 3.06 -14.94
N ALA A 110 -19.70 3.76 -14.98
CA ALA A 110 -20.22 4.48 -13.80
C ALA A 110 -20.56 3.54 -12.64
N VAL A 111 -21.22 2.40 -12.91
CA VAL A 111 -21.55 1.40 -11.88
C VAL A 111 -20.28 0.79 -11.27
N VAL A 112 -19.30 0.42 -12.11
CA VAL A 112 -18.02 -0.13 -11.65
C VAL A 112 -17.24 0.90 -10.85
N ALA A 113 -17.26 2.17 -11.25
CA ALA A 113 -16.61 3.25 -10.51
C ALA A 113 -17.13 3.33 -9.07
N VAL A 114 -18.45 3.24 -8.88
CA VAL A 114 -19.07 3.23 -7.55
C VAL A 114 -18.69 1.96 -6.76
N ILE A 115 -18.79 0.78 -7.38
CA ILE A 115 -18.51 -0.51 -6.71
C ILE A 115 -17.04 -0.59 -6.25
N LEU A 116 -16.11 -0.09 -7.06
CA LEU A 116 -14.68 -0.15 -6.75
C LEU A 116 -14.17 1.00 -5.89
N SER A 117 -14.97 2.06 -5.71
CA SER A 117 -14.55 3.26 -4.98
C SER A 117 -14.03 2.96 -3.57
N PRO A 118 -14.70 2.14 -2.72
CA PRO A 118 -14.20 1.85 -1.37
C PRO A 118 -12.84 1.14 -1.37
N TRP A 119 -12.65 0.17 -2.27
CA TRP A 119 -11.40 -0.57 -2.39
C TRP A 119 -10.27 0.30 -2.92
N THR A 120 -10.60 1.23 -3.82
CA THR A 120 -9.64 2.21 -4.34
C THR A 120 -9.22 3.20 -3.24
N ALA A 121 -10.12 3.58 -2.34
CA ALA A 121 -9.76 4.40 -1.18
C ALA A 121 -8.86 3.63 -0.21
N LEU A 122 -9.09 2.32 -0.01
CA LEU A 122 -8.16 1.47 0.74
C LEU A 122 -6.79 1.34 0.05
N ALA A 123 -6.70 1.41 -1.29
CA ALA A 123 -5.43 1.52 -2.01
C ALA A 123 -4.62 2.76 -1.60
N VAL A 124 -5.33 3.87 -1.37
CA VAL A 124 -4.73 5.12 -0.91
C VAL A 124 -4.25 4.96 0.53
N VAL A 125 -5.05 4.37 1.41
CA VAL A 125 -4.62 4.04 2.80
C VAL A 125 -3.40 3.13 2.80
N ALA A 126 -3.41 2.05 2.00
CA ALA A 126 -2.26 1.16 1.84
C ALA A 126 -1.01 1.92 1.37
N SER A 127 -1.18 2.98 0.59
CA SER A 127 -0.06 3.82 0.14
C SER A 127 0.43 4.80 1.20
N ASP A 128 -0.47 5.26 2.07
CA ASP A 128 -0.19 6.18 3.16
C ASP A 128 0.49 5.50 4.35
N VAL A 129 0.05 4.30 4.74
CA VAL A 129 0.66 3.56 5.85
C VAL A 129 1.63 2.47 5.41
N SER A 130 1.68 2.14 4.11
CA SER A 130 2.55 1.11 3.54
C SER A 130 2.49 -0.26 4.24
N LEU A 131 1.29 -0.67 4.68
CA LEU A 131 1.07 -1.97 5.33
C LEU A 131 0.46 -2.98 4.35
N ALA A 132 1.03 -4.18 4.32
CA ALA A 132 0.61 -5.25 3.42
C ALA A 132 -0.85 -5.69 3.62
N TYR A 133 -1.37 -5.62 4.85
CA TYR A 133 -2.74 -6.06 5.11
C TYR A 133 -3.78 -5.17 4.42
N PHE A 134 -3.57 -3.85 4.32
CA PHE A 134 -4.45 -2.98 3.54
C PHE A 134 -4.44 -3.36 2.05
N GLN A 135 -3.29 -3.76 1.51
CA GLN A 135 -3.19 -4.28 0.16
C GLN A 135 -4.00 -5.58 -0.02
N PHE A 136 -4.05 -6.46 0.98
CA PHE A 136 -4.93 -7.63 0.92
C PHE A 136 -6.41 -7.26 1.05
N LEU A 137 -6.74 -6.34 1.96
CA LEU A 137 -8.11 -5.87 2.19
C LEU A 137 -8.73 -5.21 0.96
N GLU A 138 -7.93 -4.57 0.10
CA GLU A 138 -8.43 -4.05 -1.18
C GLU A 138 -8.39 -5.09 -2.32
N LEU A 139 -7.31 -5.85 -2.47
CA LEU A 139 -7.16 -6.76 -3.61
C LEU A 139 -8.10 -7.95 -3.57
N VAL A 140 -8.33 -8.55 -2.40
CA VAL A 140 -9.19 -9.75 -2.29
C VAL A 140 -10.62 -9.44 -2.77
N PRO A 141 -11.29 -8.37 -2.30
CA PRO A 141 -12.53 -7.86 -2.88
C PRO A 141 -12.50 -7.64 -4.39
N VAL A 142 -11.48 -6.95 -4.91
CA VAL A 142 -11.37 -6.66 -6.34
C VAL A 142 -11.27 -7.96 -7.15
N ILE A 143 -10.49 -8.95 -6.68
CA ILE A 143 -10.34 -10.26 -7.32
C ILE A 143 -11.66 -11.06 -7.28
N ILE A 144 -12.39 -11.03 -6.16
CA ILE A 144 -13.71 -11.69 -6.03
C ILE A 144 -14.74 -11.05 -6.98
N LEU A 145 -14.77 -9.72 -7.06
CA LEU A 145 -15.71 -8.98 -7.89
C LEU A 145 -15.39 -9.10 -9.38
N ALA A 146 -14.12 -9.22 -9.74
CA ALA A 146 -13.66 -9.23 -11.12
C ALA A 146 -14.41 -10.20 -12.06
N PRO A 147 -14.53 -11.51 -11.77
CA PRO A 147 -15.25 -12.44 -12.65
C PRO A 147 -16.74 -12.08 -12.81
N LEU A 148 -17.36 -11.47 -11.80
CA LEU A 148 -18.78 -11.05 -11.84
C LEU A 148 -18.98 -9.83 -12.73
N LEU A 149 -17.99 -8.94 -12.76
CA LEU A 149 -18.01 -7.72 -13.55
C LEU A 149 -17.57 -7.94 -15.01
N GLN A 150 -16.96 -9.07 -15.36
CA GLN A 150 -16.44 -9.33 -16.72
C GLN A 150 -17.50 -9.18 -17.82
N ARG A 151 -18.75 -9.58 -17.57
CA ARG A 151 -19.82 -9.56 -18.59
C ARG A 151 -20.46 -8.19 -18.80
N GLY A 152 -20.19 -7.24 -17.90
CA GLY A 152 -20.74 -5.90 -17.96
C GLY A 152 -20.31 -5.14 -19.21
N GLY A 153 -21.20 -4.26 -19.71
CA GLY A 153 -20.99 -3.53 -20.96
C GLY A 153 -21.14 -4.38 -22.24
N ILE A 154 -21.05 -5.71 -22.17
CA ILE A 154 -21.11 -6.62 -23.33
C ILE A 154 -22.56 -7.10 -23.54
N VAL A 155 -23.13 -7.78 -22.54
CA VAL A 155 -24.45 -8.43 -22.62
C VAL A 155 -25.48 -7.77 -21.70
N PRO A 156 -26.79 -7.81 -22.04
CA PRO A 156 -27.83 -7.44 -21.09
C PRO A 156 -27.86 -8.41 -19.91
N ASN A 157 -28.41 -7.99 -18.76
CA ASN A 157 -28.54 -8.81 -17.55
C ASN A 157 -27.22 -9.44 -17.06
N TRP A 158 -26.08 -8.79 -17.33
CA TRP A 158 -24.74 -9.23 -16.93
C TRP A 158 -24.60 -9.49 -15.41
N TRP A 159 -25.46 -8.85 -14.61
CA TRP A 159 -25.52 -8.94 -13.16
C TRP A 159 -26.24 -10.18 -12.63
N ARG A 160 -26.86 -10.98 -13.51
CA ARG A 160 -27.60 -12.20 -13.14
C ARG A 160 -26.80 -13.48 -13.39
N GLY A 161 -26.93 -14.43 -12.47
CA GLY A 161 -26.31 -15.74 -12.54
C GLY A 161 -24.79 -15.75 -12.37
N LEU A 162 -24.26 -16.94 -12.14
CA LEU A 162 -22.84 -17.15 -11.83
C LEU A 162 -21.94 -16.96 -13.07
N PRO A 163 -20.70 -16.49 -12.87
CA PRO A 163 -19.70 -16.45 -13.94
C PRO A 163 -19.35 -17.88 -14.34
N SER A 164 -19.02 -18.10 -15.61
CA SER A 164 -18.51 -19.40 -16.06
C SER A 164 -17.08 -19.61 -15.53
N ALA A 165 -16.64 -20.88 -15.45
CA ALA A 165 -15.24 -21.19 -15.11
C ALA A 165 -14.24 -20.50 -16.05
N ALA A 166 -14.59 -20.35 -17.33
CA ALA A 166 -13.79 -19.58 -18.28
C ALA A 166 -13.70 -18.09 -17.88
N MET A 167 -14.79 -17.45 -17.46
CA MET A 167 -14.75 -16.06 -16.98
C MET A 167 -13.89 -15.89 -15.73
N VAL A 168 -13.96 -16.86 -14.80
CA VAL A 168 -13.07 -16.88 -13.62
C VAL A 168 -11.62 -17.01 -14.06
N GLY A 169 -11.31 -17.97 -14.93
CA GLY A 169 -9.96 -18.20 -15.45
C GLY A 169 -9.38 -16.97 -16.16
N TRP A 170 -10.13 -16.34 -17.07
CA TRP A 170 -9.67 -15.14 -17.77
C TRP A 170 -9.49 -13.94 -16.84
N SER A 171 -10.33 -13.82 -15.80
CA SER A 171 -10.19 -12.77 -14.80
C SER A 171 -8.91 -12.92 -13.97
N LEU A 172 -8.65 -14.13 -13.47
CA LEU A 172 -7.43 -14.44 -12.72
C LEU A 172 -6.18 -14.34 -13.60
N LEU A 173 -6.25 -14.82 -14.84
CA LEU A 173 -5.13 -14.67 -15.78
C LEU A 173 -4.83 -13.20 -16.06
N ASN A 174 -5.83 -12.33 -16.15
CA ASN A 174 -5.60 -10.91 -16.30
C ASN A 174 -4.90 -10.31 -15.07
N PHE A 175 -5.31 -10.66 -13.85
CA PHE A 175 -4.60 -10.26 -12.63
C PHE A 175 -3.11 -10.66 -12.69
N VAL A 176 -2.82 -11.93 -13.00
CA VAL A 176 -1.45 -12.43 -13.12
C VAL A 176 -0.68 -11.71 -14.23
N THR A 177 -1.31 -11.48 -15.38
CA THR A 177 -0.70 -10.80 -16.53
C THR A 177 -0.33 -9.36 -16.21
N LEU A 178 -1.18 -8.63 -15.48
CA LEU A 178 -0.91 -7.25 -15.07
C LEU A 178 0.24 -7.19 -14.06
N ALA A 179 0.28 -8.13 -13.11
CA ALA A 179 1.35 -8.22 -12.13
C ALA A 179 2.70 -8.60 -12.79
N ALA A 180 2.68 -9.53 -13.74
CA ALA A 180 3.84 -9.87 -14.57
C ALA A 180 4.28 -8.71 -15.48
N GLY A 181 3.32 -7.96 -16.03
CA GLY A 181 3.57 -6.77 -16.83
C GLY A 181 4.26 -5.67 -16.03
N ALA A 182 3.82 -5.43 -14.79
CA ALA A 182 4.50 -4.51 -13.88
C ALA A 182 5.92 -4.96 -13.58
N ALA A 183 6.10 -6.26 -13.31
CA ALA A 183 7.42 -6.82 -13.04
C ALA A 183 8.37 -6.71 -14.25
N LEU A 184 7.85 -6.91 -15.47
CA LEU A 184 8.59 -6.73 -16.70
C LEU A 184 9.05 -5.27 -16.86
N VAL A 185 8.14 -4.31 -16.73
CA VAL A 185 8.42 -2.88 -16.92
C VAL A 185 9.48 -2.38 -15.93
N TRP A 186 9.51 -2.89 -14.69
CA TRP A 186 10.54 -2.55 -13.71
C TRP A 186 11.84 -3.36 -13.80
N SER A 187 11.87 -4.45 -14.57
CA SER A 187 13.07 -5.29 -14.69
C SER A 187 13.89 -4.96 -15.94
N VAL A 188 13.33 -4.19 -16.88
CA VAL A 188 14.05 -3.77 -18.09
C VAL A 188 14.77 -2.44 -17.89
N PRO A 189 15.86 -2.17 -18.63
CA PRO A 189 16.44 -0.84 -18.73
C PRO A 189 15.42 0.21 -19.16
N ASP A 190 15.65 1.46 -18.76
CA ASP A 190 14.74 2.60 -18.97
C ASP A 190 14.26 2.79 -20.41
N TRP A 191 15.18 2.68 -21.37
CA TRP A 191 14.86 2.84 -22.78
C TRP A 191 13.97 1.72 -23.33
N LEU A 192 13.85 0.59 -22.61
CA LEU A 192 12.95 -0.53 -22.89
C LEU A 192 11.63 -0.47 -22.10
N THR A 193 11.47 0.44 -21.14
CA THR A 193 10.26 0.56 -20.31
C THR A 193 9.01 0.80 -21.18
N VAL A 194 9.08 1.72 -22.15
CA VAL A 194 7.96 2.01 -23.07
C VAL A 194 7.63 0.82 -23.99
N PRO A 195 8.61 0.20 -24.70
CA PRO A 195 8.38 -1.04 -25.44
C PRO A 195 7.79 -2.17 -24.59
N ALA A 196 8.28 -2.38 -23.36
CA ALA A 196 7.79 -3.40 -22.45
C ALA A 196 6.32 -3.16 -22.06
N ALA A 197 5.96 -1.91 -21.75
CA ALA A 197 4.57 -1.54 -21.47
C ALA A 197 3.67 -1.75 -22.69
N ALA A 198 4.15 -1.41 -23.89
CA ALA A 198 3.43 -1.65 -25.15
C ALA A 198 3.14 -3.15 -25.36
N VAL A 199 4.15 -4.01 -25.15
CA VAL A 199 4.01 -5.48 -25.24
C VAL A 199 2.99 -5.99 -24.21
N ALA A 200 3.06 -5.53 -22.96
CA ALA A 200 2.06 -5.89 -21.95
C ALA A 200 0.64 -5.43 -22.35
N GLY A 201 0.52 -4.23 -22.94
CA GLY A 201 -0.71 -3.74 -23.54
C GLY A 201 -1.22 -4.63 -24.68
N MET A 202 -0.35 -5.16 -25.56
CA MET A 202 -0.75 -6.11 -26.60
C MET A 202 -1.35 -7.38 -25.99
N VAL A 203 -0.79 -7.91 -24.90
CA VAL A 203 -1.34 -9.08 -24.19
C VAL A 203 -2.75 -8.79 -23.67
N ASN A 204 -3.02 -7.57 -23.17
CA ASN A 204 -4.39 -7.17 -22.82
C ASN A 204 -5.35 -7.26 -24.01
N GLY A 205 -4.90 -6.95 -25.23
CA GLY A 205 -5.69 -7.11 -26.45
C GLY A 205 -6.12 -8.56 -26.70
N LEU A 206 -5.22 -9.52 -26.47
CA LEU A 206 -5.54 -10.95 -26.53
C LEU A 206 -6.56 -11.34 -25.45
N LEU A 207 -6.41 -10.82 -24.23
CA LEU A 207 -7.36 -11.06 -23.14
C LEU A 207 -8.74 -10.46 -23.43
N TRP A 208 -8.82 -9.27 -24.04
CA TRP A 208 -10.06 -8.68 -24.53
C TRP A 208 -10.76 -9.57 -25.55
N GLN A 209 -10.01 -10.10 -26.53
CA GLN A 209 -10.54 -11.03 -27.52
C GLN A 209 -11.17 -12.26 -26.86
N GLN A 210 -10.43 -12.91 -25.95
CA GLN A 210 -10.88 -14.14 -25.29
C GLN A 210 -12.07 -13.88 -24.36
N LYS A 211 -12.03 -12.79 -23.59
CA LYS A 211 -13.12 -12.36 -22.72
C LYS A 211 -14.43 -12.15 -23.49
N VAL A 212 -14.38 -11.37 -24.58
CA VAL A 212 -15.57 -11.03 -25.36
C VAL A 212 -16.12 -12.28 -26.04
N ARG A 213 -15.25 -13.10 -26.65
CA ARG A 213 -15.63 -14.38 -27.24
C ARG A 213 -16.32 -15.30 -26.21
N ALA A 214 -15.68 -15.50 -25.05
CA ALA A 214 -16.22 -16.38 -24.02
C ALA A 214 -17.51 -15.84 -23.37
N THR A 215 -17.72 -14.52 -23.37
CA THR A 215 -18.99 -13.90 -22.92
C THR A 215 -20.10 -14.07 -23.95
N VAL A 216 -19.83 -13.76 -25.23
CA VAL A 216 -20.83 -13.73 -26.30
C VAL A 216 -21.23 -15.14 -26.74
N LEU A 217 -20.30 -16.10 -26.73
CA LEU A 217 -20.56 -17.49 -27.11
C LEU A 217 -21.05 -18.36 -25.94
N GLN A 218 -21.20 -17.79 -24.73
CA GLN A 218 -21.72 -18.52 -23.58
C GLN A 218 -23.16 -18.97 -23.84
N GLN A 219 -23.36 -20.29 -23.94
CA GLN A 219 -24.68 -20.87 -24.22
C GLN A 219 -25.58 -20.96 -22.99
N ARG A 220 -25.01 -21.19 -21.79
CA ARG A 220 -25.76 -21.38 -20.54
C ARG A 220 -25.17 -20.56 -19.41
N VAL A 221 -26.02 -19.81 -18.71
CA VAL A 221 -25.69 -19.09 -17.47
C VAL A 221 -26.35 -19.83 -16.32
N ARG A 222 -25.55 -20.36 -15.39
CA ARG A 222 -26.07 -21.00 -14.17
C ARG A 222 -26.75 -19.94 -13.30
N TRP A 223 -27.91 -20.26 -12.74
CA TRP A 223 -28.71 -19.36 -11.89
C TRP A 223 -29.09 -18.03 -12.56
N SER A 224 -29.43 -18.06 -13.86
CA SER A 224 -29.72 -16.88 -14.69
C SER A 224 -30.82 -15.93 -14.18
N ARG A 225 -31.63 -16.36 -13.19
CA ARG A 225 -32.66 -15.53 -12.55
C ARG A 225 -32.17 -14.79 -11.31
N LEU A 226 -31.10 -15.27 -10.66
CA LEU A 226 -30.63 -14.72 -9.39
C LEU A 226 -29.75 -13.46 -9.62
N PRO A 227 -29.92 -12.40 -8.81
CA PRO A 227 -29.09 -11.18 -8.82
C PRO A 227 -27.72 -11.43 -8.18
N VAL A 228 -26.95 -12.39 -8.69
CA VAL A 228 -25.68 -12.83 -8.09
C VAL A 228 -24.70 -11.66 -7.90
N THR A 229 -24.54 -10.79 -8.91
CA THR A 229 -23.56 -9.69 -8.79
C THR A 229 -23.93 -8.70 -7.67
N PRO A 230 -25.16 -8.15 -7.60
CA PRO A 230 -25.58 -7.32 -6.47
C PRO A 230 -25.41 -7.99 -5.11
N LEU A 231 -25.74 -9.28 -4.99
CA LEU A 231 -25.60 -10.02 -3.73
C LEU A 231 -24.15 -10.14 -3.29
N VAL A 232 -23.24 -10.47 -4.21
CA VAL A 232 -21.81 -10.56 -3.89
C VAL A 232 -21.22 -9.18 -3.65
N VAL A 233 -21.63 -8.14 -4.39
CA VAL A 233 -21.24 -6.75 -4.11
C VAL A 233 -21.65 -6.36 -2.69
N ALA A 234 -22.89 -6.64 -2.29
CA ALA A 234 -23.36 -6.36 -0.94
C ALA A 234 -22.52 -7.13 0.10
N LEU A 235 -22.29 -8.43 -0.10
CA LEU A 235 -21.46 -9.25 0.79
C LEU A 235 -20.03 -8.70 0.94
N VAL A 236 -19.41 -8.35 -0.19
CA VAL A 236 -18.05 -7.82 -0.22
C VAL A 236 -17.97 -6.43 0.39
N VAL A 237 -18.95 -5.54 0.14
CA VAL A 237 -18.99 -4.22 0.81
C VAL A 237 -19.24 -4.37 2.31
N SER A 238 -20.11 -5.29 2.71
CA SER A 238 -20.34 -5.60 4.13
C SER A 238 -19.09 -6.13 4.83
N SER A 239 -18.10 -6.69 4.11
CA SER A 239 -16.84 -7.09 4.73
C SER A 239 -16.00 -5.92 5.24
N LEU A 240 -16.29 -4.67 4.84
CA LEU A 240 -15.69 -3.48 5.45
C LEU A 240 -16.01 -3.40 6.95
N LEU A 241 -17.16 -3.91 7.39
CA LEU A 241 -17.53 -3.99 8.82
C LEU A 241 -16.74 -5.06 9.58
N LEU A 242 -16.01 -5.92 8.88
CA LEU A 242 -15.19 -6.99 9.47
C LEU A 242 -13.69 -6.64 9.45
N VAL A 243 -13.33 -5.42 9.04
CA VAL A 243 -11.93 -4.98 8.93
C VAL A 243 -11.24 -5.02 10.30
N GLU A 244 -11.90 -4.60 11.37
CA GLU A 244 -11.32 -4.64 12.71
C GLU A 244 -11.03 -6.08 13.17
N TYR A 245 -11.88 -7.06 12.87
CA TYR A 245 -11.58 -8.47 13.19
C TYR A 245 -10.35 -9.01 12.42
N ALA A 246 -10.06 -8.42 11.26
CA ALA A 246 -8.85 -8.70 10.49
C ALA A 246 -7.64 -7.93 11.05
N GLU A 247 -7.80 -6.68 11.49
CA GLU A 247 -6.78 -5.88 12.19
C GLU A 247 -6.43 -6.48 13.56
N ASP A 248 -7.38 -7.10 14.25
CA ASP A 248 -7.16 -7.82 15.51
C ASP A 248 -6.25 -9.02 15.34
N ARG A 249 -6.34 -9.72 14.21
CA ARG A 249 -5.46 -10.85 13.91
C ARG A 249 -4.20 -10.47 13.14
N GLY A 250 -4.20 -9.32 12.46
CA GLY A 250 -3.07 -8.84 11.67
C GLY A 250 -2.14 -7.89 12.44
N ALA A 251 -2.70 -6.92 13.16
CA ALA A 251 -2.01 -5.84 13.88
C ALA A 251 -2.06 -6.01 15.42
N ARG A 252 -3.19 -6.39 16.04
CA ARG A 252 -3.20 -6.65 17.51
C ARG A 252 -2.39 -7.90 17.90
N GLY A 253 -2.07 -8.78 16.94
CA GLY A 253 -1.06 -9.82 17.13
C GLY A 253 0.31 -9.25 17.53
N ALA A 254 0.71 -8.11 16.96
CA ALA A 254 1.95 -7.43 17.33
C ALA A 254 1.84 -6.79 18.72
N GLY A 255 0.66 -6.24 19.07
CA GLY A 255 0.38 -5.69 20.40
C GLY A 255 0.31 -6.73 21.53
N GLN A 256 -0.03 -7.99 21.23
CA GLN A 256 0.04 -9.11 22.18
C GLN A 256 1.45 -9.74 22.26
N SER A 257 2.36 -9.37 21.35
CA SER A 257 3.73 -9.89 21.28
C SER A 257 4.72 -9.13 22.18
N LEU A 258 4.31 -8.84 23.41
CA LEU A 258 5.17 -8.14 24.37
C LEU A 258 6.14 -9.10 25.07
N GLN A 259 5.87 -10.40 25.08
CA GLN A 259 6.63 -11.43 25.78
C GLN A 259 7.99 -11.83 25.14
N PRO A 260 8.18 -11.82 23.80
CA PRO A 260 9.42 -12.36 23.21
C PRO A 260 10.67 -11.52 23.42
N ILE A 261 10.56 -10.19 23.52
CA ILE A 261 11.73 -9.30 23.67
C ILE A 261 12.45 -9.52 25.01
N ASP A 262 11.75 -9.98 26.04
CA ASP A 262 12.33 -10.30 27.35
C ASP A 262 13.27 -11.52 27.26
N ALA A 263 13.11 -12.36 26.24
CA ALA A 263 14.01 -13.48 25.98
C ALA A 263 15.32 -13.07 25.29
N LEU A 264 15.48 -11.80 24.89
CA LEU A 264 16.67 -11.32 24.17
C LEU A 264 18.01 -11.65 24.87
N PRO A 265 18.16 -11.54 26.20
CA PRO A 265 19.39 -11.91 26.90
C PRO A 265 19.78 -13.39 26.75
N GLN A 266 18.85 -14.26 26.35
CA GLN A 266 19.14 -15.69 26.10
C GLN A 266 19.91 -15.89 24.77
N PHE A 267 19.91 -14.88 23.89
CA PHE A 267 20.52 -14.95 22.56
C PHE A 267 21.87 -14.19 22.47
N GLY A 268 22.24 -13.45 23.52
CA GLY A 268 23.52 -12.74 23.59
C GLY A 268 23.69 -11.99 24.90
N ASP A 269 24.94 -11.68 25.24
CA ASP A 269 25.28 -10.88 26.43
C ASP A 269 25.04 -9.38 26.17
N ILE A 270 23.87 -8.89 26.57
CA ILE A 270 23.43 -7.50 26.34
C ILE A 270 23.98 -6.62 27.47
N GLY A 271 25.22 -6.14 27.29
CA GLY A 271 25.93 -5.36 28.32
C GLY A 271 25.45 -3.92 28.53
N HIS A 272 24.47 -3.43 27.75
CA HIS A 272 23.98 -2.05 27.78
C HIS A 272 22.44 -1.99 27.84
N PRO A 273 21.85 -0.91 28.38
CA PRO A 273 20.40 -0.74 28.37
C PRO A 273 19.83 -0.64 26.95
N VAL A 274 18.69 -1.29 26.73
CA VAL A 274 17.92 -1.30 25.50
C VAL A 274 16.52 -0.76 25.80
N ILE A 275 16.07 0.24 25.05
CA ILE A 275 14.67 0.67 25.06
C ILE A 275 13.94 -0.01 23.90
N PHE A 276 12.89 -0.76 24.22
CA PHE A 276 11.99 -1.38 23.24
C PHE A 276 10.72 -0.52 23.06
N LEU A 277 10.42 -0.13 21.82
CA LEU A 277 9.22 0.61 21.45
C LEU A 277 8.27 -0.29 20.66
N GLY A 278 7.10 -0.56 21.23
CA GLY A 278 6.02 -1.30 20.57
C GLY A 278 5.37 -0.50 19.43
N GLY A 279 4.66 -1.21 18.56
CA GLY A 279 3.96 -0.64 17.41
C GLY A 279 2.57 -0.05 17.74
N TYR A 280 1.88 0.40 16.70
CA TYR A 280 0.52 0.94 16.80
C TYR A 280 -0.45 -0.08 17.43
N ASN A 281 -1.34 0.41 18.28
CA ASN A 281 -2.25 -0.40 19.11
C ASN A 281 -1.56 -1.39 20.07
N SER A 282 -0.25 -1.25 20.34
CA SER A 282 0.39 -2.00 21.42
C SER A 282 -0.05 -1.52 22.79
N ALA A 283 0.19 -2.32 23.82
CA ALA A 283 -0.06 -1.94 25.20
C ALA A 283 1.11 -2.32 26.10
N HIS A 284 1.14 -1.82 27.32
CA HIS A 284 2.02 -2.34 28.35
C HIS A 284 1.30 -2.28 29.70
N TYR A 285 0.97 -3.47 30.22
CA TYR A 285 0.19 -3.67 31.44
C TYR A 285 0.99 -4.33 32.59
N GLY A 286 2.34 -4.35 32.52
CA GLY A 286 3.21 -5.01 33.52
C GLY A 286 3.77 -4.08 34.60
N ASP A 287 4.05 -4.59 35.81
CA ASP A 287 4.52 -3.80 36.96
C ASP A 287 5.75 -2.93 36.56
N PRO A 288 5.75 -1.61 36.79
CA PRO A 288 6.92 -0.75 36.55
C PRO A 288 8.21 -1.25 37.19
N SER A 289 8.12 -2.13 38.21
CA SER A 289 9.25 -2.81 38.82
C SER A 289 9.93 -3.86 37.91
N GLU A 290 9.23 -4.39 36.90
CA GLU A 290 9.69 -5.41 35.95
C GLU A 290 10.45 -4.82 34.74
N SER A 291 10.32 -3.52 34.47
CA SER A 291 11.07 -2.81 33.41
C SER A 291 12.46 -2.38 33.89
N GLN A 292 13.34 -3.34 34.13
CA GLN A 292 14.72 -3.12 34.57
C GLN A 292 15.73 -3.44 33.45
N PRO A 293 16.92 -2.80 33.45
CA PRO A 293 17.98 -3.17 32.53
C PRO A 293 18.28 -4.68 32.56
N PRO A 294 18.65 -5.30 31.42
CA PRO A 294 19.04 -4.63 30.19
C PRO A 294 17.89 -4.21 29.27
N ILE A 295 16.65 -4.68 29.46
CA ILE A 295 15.52 -4.37 28.57
C ILE A 295 14.49 -3.50 29.30
N VAL A 296 14.33 -2.26 28.83
CA VAL A 296 13.34 -1.30 29.34
C VAL A 296 12.30 -1.07 28.26
N ARG A 297 11.01 -1.13 28.59
CA ARG A 297 9.95 -0.83 27.61
C ARG A 297 9.67 0.66 27.59
N PHE A 298 9.58 1.22 26.39
CA PHE A 298 9.10 2.58 26.21
C PHE A 298 7.63 2.68 26.58
N SER A 299 7.28 3.77 27.25
CA SER A 299 5.88 4.11 27.52
C SER A 299 5.44 5.31 26.70
N TYR A 300 4.36 5.13 25.94
CA TYR A 300 3.68 6.21 25.22
C TYR A 300 3.03 7.25 26.15
N ARG A 301 2.94 6.96 27.46
CA ARG A 301 2.47 7.89 28.50
C ARG A 301 3.59 8.55 29.30
N GLY A 302 4.85 8.18 29.06
CA GLY A 302 6.01 8.72 29.74
C GLY A 302 6.42 7.93 30.99
N THR A 303 6.93 8.62 32.00
CA THR A 303 7.53 7.99 33.18
C THR A 303 6.96 8.49 34.49
N ASP A 304 7.12 7.71 35.55
CA ASP A 304 6.83 8.11 36.92
C ASP A 304 7.91 9.08 37.46
N ASN A 305 7.74 9.49 38.73
CA ASN A 305 8.67 10.39 39.43
C ASN A 305 10.08 9.81 39.63
N HIS A 306 10.26 8.49 39.44
CA HIS A 306 11.56 7.81 39.51
C HIS A 306 12.16 7.59 38.11
N GLY A 307 11.52 8.13 37.06
CA GLY A 307 11.87 7.96 35.66
C GLY A 307 11.54 6.56 35.11
N LYS A 308 10.75 5.75 35.80
CA LYS A 308 10.36 4.42 35.32
C LYS A 308 9.20 4.55 34.34
N PRO A 309 9.20 3.83 33.20
CA PRO A 309 8.07 3.83 32.28
C PRO A 309 6.77 3.44 32.97
N VAL A 310 5.70 4.19 32.72
CA VAL A 310 4.36 3.86 33.27
C VAL A 310 3.58 2.99 32.29
N PHE A 311 2.53 2.34 32.78
CA PHE A 311 1.58 1.61 31.95
C PHE A 311 0.98 2.48 30.85
N TYR A 312 0.75 1.89 29.68
CA TYR A 312 0.00 2.52 28.60
C TYR A 312 -0.90 1.49 27.90
N SER A 313 -1.93 2.00 27.25
CA SER A 313 -2.98 1.28 26.55
C SER A 313 -2.90 1.54 25.04
N PRO A 314 -3.61 0.76 24.19
CA PRO A 314 -3.58 0.93 22.74
C PRO A 314 -3.85 2.36 22.27
N VAL A 315 -4.81 3.07 22.89
CA VAL A 315 -5.17 4.44 22.49
C VAL A 315 -4.03 5.44 22.72
N ASP A 316 -3.09 5.16 23.64
CA ASP A 316 -1.94 6.03 23.89
C ASP A 316 -0.95 6.03 22.69
N THR A 317 -1.01 5.01 21.82
CA THR A 317 -0.24 4.96 20.56
C THR A 317 -0.84 5.84 19.46
N HIS A 318 -2.06 6.36 19.62
CA HIS A 318 -2.71 7.19 18.58
C HIS A 318 -2.24 8.65 18.58
N GLN A 319 -1.37 9.02 19.53
CA GLN A 319 -0.79 10.34 19.60
C GLN A 319 0.17 10.62 18.42
N SER A 320 0.54 11.88 18.20
CA SER A 320 1.45 12.23 17.11
C SER A 320 2.84 11.64 17.31
N LEU A 321 3.51 11.29 16.21
CA LEU A 321 4.89 10.80 16.22
C LEU A 321 5.87 11.80 16.87
N SER A 322 5.59 13.10 16.76
CA SER A 322 6.35 14.15 17.45
C SER A 322 6.25 14.06 18.97
N THR A 323 5.06 13.80 19.50
CA THR A 323 4.81 13.65 20.94
C THR A 323 5.51 12.39 21.45
N SER A 324 5.35 11.27 20.75
CA SER A 324 6.06 10.02 21.07
C SER A 324 7.58 10.18 21.04
N ALA A 325 8.13 10.92 20.08
CA ALA A 325 9.57 11.17 19.98
C ALA A 325 10.10 12.06 21.12
N GLN A 326 9.33 13.06 21.56
CA GLN A 326 9.67 13.88 22.73
C GLN A 326 9.70 13.04 24.03
N LEU A 327 8.73 12.15 24.20
CA LEU A 327 8.72 11.21 25.32
C LEU A 327 9.90 10.24 25.25
N LEU A 328 10.28 9.80 24.05
CA LEU A 328 11.45 8.94 23.85
C LEU A 328 12.73 9.66 24.26
N ALA A 329 12.93 10.92 23.82
CA ALA A 329 14.08 11.72 24.23
C ALA A 329 14.22 11.78 25.77
N THR A 330 13.10 12.03 26.45
CA THR A 330 13.06 12.10 27.92
C THR A 330 13.42 10.77 28.57
N GLN A 331 12.87 9.66 28.07
CA GLN A 331 13.13 8.32 28.59
C GLN A 331 14.57 7.85 28.34
N VAL A 332 15.15 8.21 27.19
CA VAL A 332 16.57 7.97 26.88
C VAL A 332 17.46 8.70 27.89
N ASP A 333 17.24 10.00 28.10
CA ASP A 333 18.06 10.81 29.01
C ASP A 333 17.99 10.29 30.45
N GLN A 334 16.79 9.96 30.92
CA GLN A 334 16.60 9.41 32.27
C GLN A 334 17.26 8.03 32.42
N LEU A 335 17.17 7.15 31.42
CA LEU A 335 17.80 5.83 31.47
C LEU A 335 19.34 5.96 31.41
N HIS A 336 19.85 6.84 30.56
CA HIS A 336 21.27 7.14 30.48
C HIS A 336 21.81 7.67 31.81
N ALA A 337 21.13 8.65 32.40
CA ALA A 337 21.53 9.26 33.67
C ALA A 337 21.58 8.25 34.84
N ARG A 338 20.63 7.31 34.90
CA ARG A 338 20.58 6.29 35.96
C ARG A 338 21.54 5.13 35.76
N SER A 339 21.76 4.72 34.50
CA SER A 339 22.61 3.57 34.19
C SER A 339 24.09 3.93 34.00
N GLY A 340 24.39 5.20 33.69
CA GLY A 340 25.73 5.65 33.29
C GLY A 340 26.20 5.05 31.95
N LYS A 341 25.32 4.38 31.21
CA LYS A 341 25.63 3.65 29.96
C LYS A 341 24.89 4.28 28.78
N ARG A 342 25.45 4.12 27.58
CA ARG A 342 24.73 4.42 26.33
C ARG A 342 23.53 3.49 26.17
N VAL A 343 22.51 3.96 25.47
CA VAL A 343 21.23 3.30 25.30
C VAL A 343 21.07 2.84 23.85
N SER A 344 20.67 1.59 23.67
CA SER A 344 20.25 1.05 22.37
C SER A 344 18.74 1.19 22.19
N LEU A 345 18.28 1.46 20.97
CA LEU A 345 16.84 1.55 20.67
C LEU A 345 16.40 0.43 19.75
N VAL A 346 15.29 -0.21 20.07
CA VAL A 346 14.63 -1.22 19.22
C VAL A 346 13.21 -0.75 19.00
N GLY A 347 12.92 -0.26 17.80
CA GLY A 347 11.58 0.18 17.44
C GLY A 347 10.89 -0.84 16.55
N GLN A 348 9.68 -1.24 16.89
CA GLN A 348 8.85 -2.13 16.09
C GLN A 348 7.70 -1.34 15.43
N SER A 349 7.48 -1.51 14.12
CA SER A 349 6.36 -0.87 13.39
C SER A 349 6.34 0.66 13.62
N GLU A 350 5.28 1.23 14.23
CA GLU A 350 5.24 2.63 14.67
C GLU A 350 6.46 3.02 15.52
N GLY A 351 6.88 2.18 16.47
CA GLY A 351 8.04 2.46 17.31
C GLY A 351 9.30 2.72 16.51
N ALA A 352 9.45 2.10 15.33
CA ALA A 352 10.55 2.38 14.40
C ALA A 352 10.46 3.79 13.80
N LEU A 353 9.24 4.27 13.51
CA LEU A 353 8.99 5.65 13.05
C LEU A 353 9.34 6.65 14.16
N VAL A 354 8.92 6.38 15.40
CA VAL A 354 9.23 7.22 16.58
C VAL A 354 10.74 7.33 16.78
N VAL A 355 11.46 6.21 16.75
CA VAL A 355 12.93 6.21 16.86
C VAL A 355 13.56 7.04 15.75
N ARG A 356 13.13 6.87 14.50
CA ARG A 356 13.71 7.62 13.38
C ARG A 356 13.42 9.12 13.49
N TYR A 357 12.21 9.50 13.88
CA TYR A 357 11.85 10.89 14.11
C TYR A 357 12.66 11.51 15.24
N TYR A 358 12.85 10.79 16.35
CA TYR A 358 13.71 11.21 17.46
C TYR A 358 15.14 11.50 16.99
N LEU A 359 15.76 10.58 16.26
CA LEU A 359 17.13 10.75 15.76
C LEU A 359 17.28 11.89 14.73
N ASP A 360 16.23 12.25 14.01
CA ASP A 360 16.24 13.36 13.03
C ASP A 360 16.04 14.72 13.70
N ARG A 361 15.20 14.79 14.75
CA ARG A 361 14.73 16.07 15.32
C ARG A 361 15.36 16.44 16.65
N TYR A 362 15.93 15.48 17.39
CA TYR A 362 16.42 15.70 18.75
C TYR A 362 17.90 15.32 18.90
N PRO A 363 18.64 16.01 19.79
CA PRO A 363 19.97 15.56 20.20
C PRO A 363 19.91 14.17 20.83
N HIS A 364 20.88 13.34 20.50
CA HIS A 364 20.91 11.92 20.88
C HIS A 364 22.32 11.43 21.27
N PRO A 365 23.06 12.16 22.13
CA PRO A 365 24.44 11.78 22.50
C PRO A 365 24.52 10.46 23.28
N ALA A 366 23.40 10.04 23.88
CA ALA A 366 23.31 8.81 24.67
C ALA A 366 22.98 7.56 23.81
N VAL A 367 22.66 7.72 22.52
CA VAL A 367 22.25 6.61 21.65
C VAL A 367 23.33 6.31 20.62
N ASP A 368 23.72 5.05 20.50
CA ASP A 368 24.72 4.62 19.51
C ASP A 368 24.33 3.41 18.68
N THR A 369 23.24 2.72 19.01
CA THR A 369 22.80 1.51 18.32
C THR A 369 21.29 1.50 18.18
N VAL A 370 20.80 1.23 16.96
CA VAL A 370 19.37 1.15 16.66
C VAL A 370 19.03 -0.07 15.81
N VAL A 371 17.90 -0.70 16.12
CA VAL A 371 17.24 -1.71 15.30
C VAL A 371 15.84 -1.24 14.94
N LEU A 372 15.54 -1.23 13.66
CA LEU A 372 14.21 -0.97 13.12
C LEU A 372 13.57 -2.33 12.76
N ASP A 373 12.67 -2.83 13.60
CA ASP A 373 11.90 -4.05 13.32
C ASP A 373 10.62 -3.71 12.57
N SER A 374 10.43 -4.31 11.40
CA SER A 374 9.26 -4.11 10.56
C SER A 374 8.88 -2.62 10.40
N PRO A 375 9.83 -1.71 10.10
CA PRO A 375 9.51 -0.30 9.94
C PRO A 375 8.51 -0.08 8.81
N ILE A 376 7.61 0.89 9.01
CA ILE A 376 6.69 1.35 7.96
C ILE A 376 7.49 2.14 6.92
N LEU A 377 7.80 1.52 5.78
CA LEU A 377 8.65 2.11 4.74
C LEU A 377 7.84 2.96 3.77
N ARG A 378 8.36 4.12 3.35
CA ARG A 378 7.75 4.94 2.27
C ARG A 378 6.28 5.25 2.50
N ALA A 379 5.91 5.53 3.74
CA ALA A 379 4.59 6.02 4.10
C ALA A 379 4.33 7.46 3.60
N GLY A 380 3.09 7.93 3.66
CA GLY A 380 2.68 9.27 3.23
C GLY A 380 2.79 9.47 1.72
N ARG A 381 2.54 8.44 0.92
CA ARG A 381 2.62 8.55 -0.54
C ARG A 381 1.46 9.31 -1.12
N ALA A 382 0.28 9.32 -0.51
CA ALA A 382 -0.79 10.21 -0.89
C ALA A 382 -0.99 11.28 0.20
N TYR A 383 -1.97 12.14 -0.04
CA TYR A 383 -2.37 13.17 0.91
C TYR A 383 -3.88 13.34 0.87
N TYR A 384 -4.44 13.77 1.98
CA TYR A 384 -5.75 14.39 2.04
C TYR A 384 -5.75 15.41 3.16
N PRO A 385 -6.34 16.60 2.93
CA PRO A 385 -6.29 17.67 3.90
C PRO A 385 -7.23 17.38 5.08
N PRO A 386 -6.99 18.01 6.25
CA PRO A 386 -7.83 17.84 7.43
C PRO A 386 -9.28 18.34 7.18
N PRO A 387 -10.27 17.92 7.99
CA PRO A 387 -11.69 18.12 7.68
C PRO A 387 -12.12 19.60 7.57
N GLN A 388 -11.40 20.51 8.22
CA GLN A 388 -11.63 21.95 8.14
C GLN A 388 -11.19 22.59 6.81
N ALA A 389 -10.39 21.90 6.01
CA ALA A 389 -9.89 22.42 4.75
C ALA A 389 -10.97 22.40 3.65
N ARG A 390 -11.00 23.45 2.83
CA ARG A 390 -11.95 23.59 1.71
C ARG A 390 -11.38 23.18 0.35
N SER A 391 -10.07 22.96 0.28
CA SER A 391 -9.31 22.57 -0.90
C SER A 391 -7.98 21.92 -0.49
N GLY A 392 -7.31 21.25 -1.41
CA GLY A 392 -6.07 20.53 -1.17
C GLY A 392 -6.06 19.18 -1.88
N TRP A 393 -4.88 18.65 -2.17
CA TRP A 393 -4.73 17.36 -2.83
C TRP A 393 -5.43 16.24 -2.05
N GLY A 394 -6.24 15.44 -2.73
CA GLY A 394 -7.00 14.33 -2.14
C GLY A 394 -8.24 14.74 -1.32
N ILE A 395 -8.76 15.95 -1.46
CA ILE A 395 -9.91 16.42 -0.66
C ILE A 395 -11.13 15.47 -0.68
N ALA A 396 -11.55 15.00 -1.86
CA ALA A 396 -12.69 14.08 -1.97
C ALA A 396 -12.34 12.71 -1.35
N THR A 397 -11.10 12.26 -1.50
CA THR A 397 -10.60 11.03 -0.88
C THR A 397 -10.64 11.10 0.64
N GLY A 398 -10.19 12.21 1.23
CA GLY A 398 -10.27 12.41 2.68
C GLY A 398 -11.70 12.32 3.21
N TRP A 399 -12.67 12.94 2.51
CA TRP A 399 -14.08 12.83 2.87
C TRP A 399 -14.64 11.41 2.70
N GLN A 400 -14.23 10.70 1.65
CA GLN A 400 -14.60 9.31 1.46
C GLN A 400 -14.06 8.42 2.58
N LEU A 401 -12.78 8.57 2.94
CA LEU A 401 -12.15 7.83 4.04
C LEU A 401 -12.86 8.08 5.36
N ARG A 402 -13.16 9.35 5.70
CA ARG A 402 -13.94 9.68 6.90
C ARG A 402 -15.29 8.99 6.93
N GLY A 403 -16.00 8.95 5.80
CA GLY A 403 -17.27 8.24 5.69
C GLY A 403 -17.13 6.73 5.86
N MET A 404 -16.06 6.15 5.32
CA MET A 404 -15.76 4.72 5.44
C MET A 404 -15.37 4.32 6.85
N PHE A 405 -14.43 5.04 7.49
CA PHE A 405 -13.99 4.74 8.85
C PHE A 405 -15.13 4.94 9.85
N LYS A 406 -15.96 5.98 9.70
CA LYS A 406 -17.18 6.14 10.51
C LYS A 406 -18.13 4.93 10.42
N LEU A 407 -18.19 4.26 9.28
CA LEU A 407 -18.99 3.04 9.12
C LEU A 407 -18.33 1.83 9.82
N MET A 408 -17.00 1.75 9.80
CA MET A 408 -16.21 0.70 10.47
C MET A 408 -16.23 0.86 11.99
N GLU A 409 -16.21 2.10 12.51
CA GLU A 409 -16.26 2.41 13.94
C GLU A 409 -17.53 1.91 14.63
N ALA A 410 -18.62 1.70 13.88
CA ALA A 410 -19.91 1.25 14.45
C ALA A 410 -19.81 -0.09 15.19
N THR A 411 -18.74 -0.86 14.97
CA THR A 411 -18.48 -2.15 15.61
C THR A 411 -17.22 -2.15 16.49
N SER A 412 -16.56 -1.00 16.68
CA SER A 412 -15.21 -0.93 17.26
C SER A 412 -15.11 -0.53 18.71
N GLU A 413 -14.23 -1.24 19.44
CA GLU A 413 -13.88 -0.95 20.84
C GLU A 413 -12.76 0.11 20.96
N ALA A 414 -11.98 0.32 19.90
CA ALA A 414 -10.89 1.31 19.82
C ALA A 414 -10.90 1.99 18.44
N PRO A 415 -11.85 2.91 18.20
CA PRO A 415 -12.09 3.48 16.88
C PRO A 415 -10.86 4.23 16.36
N ASP A 416 -10.31 3.76 15.25
CA ASP A 416 -9.28 4.48 14.49
C ASP A 416 -9.95 5.45 13.50
N THR A 417 -9.28 6.56 13.21
CA THR A 417 -9.79 7.57 12.29
C THR A 417 -8.71 7.96 11.29
N PRO A 418 -9.08 8.32 10.05
CA PRO A 418 -8.10 8.78 9.06
C PRO A 418 -7.43 10.11 9.47
N ASP A 419 -7.96 10.79 10.49
CA ASP A 419 -7.44 12.05 11.01
C ASP A 419 -6.88 11.90 12.43
N SER A 420 -6.55 10.68 12.89
CA SER A 420 -5.91 10.48 14.19
C SER A 420 -4.57 11.22 14.24
N PRO A 421 -4.13 11.72 15.42
CA PRO A 421 -2.87 12.47 15.52
C PRO A 421 -1.66 11.70 14.97
N PHE A 422 -1.63 10.38 15.16
CA PHE A 422 -0.65 9.48 14.53
C PHE A 422 -0.68 9.60 13.00
N ILE A 423 -1.83 9.33 12.36
CA ILE A 423 -1.97 9.36 10.90
C ILE A 423 -1.70 10.77 10.33
N ARG A 424 -2.15 11.83 11.01
CA ARG A 424 -1.84 13.21 10.62
C ARG A 424 -0.35 13.49 10.64
N SER A 425 0.34 13.10 11.70
CA SER A 425 1.80 13.29 11.78
C SER A 425 2.55 12.51 10.68
N LEU A 426 2.05 11.34 10.28
CA LEU A 426 2.60 10.57 9.17
C LEU A 426 2.40 11.28 7.81
N LEU A 427 1.20 11.81 7.56
CA LEU A 427 0.90 12.49 6.31
C LEU A 427 1.56 13.87 6.20
N ASP A 428 1.61 14.64 7.29
CA ASP A 428 2.14 16.00 7.27
C ASP A 428 3.69 16.00 7.21
N ASP A 429 4.36 15.03 7.86
CA ASP A 429 5.81 14.82 7.76
C ASP A 429 6.20 13.77 6.69
N ALA A 430 5.33 13.50 5.70
CA ALA A 430 5.57 12.52 4.63
C ALA A 430 6.95 12.63 3.92
N PRO A 431 7.50 13.84 3.63
CA PRO A 431 8.84 13.95 3.05
C PRO A 431 9.92 13.21 3.86
N PHE A 432 9.84 13.27 5.19
CA PHE A 432 10.78 12.59 6.08
C PHE A 432 10.65 11.06 5.95
N TYR A 433 9.44 10.52 6.10
CA TYR A 433 9.22 9.07 6.09
C TYR A 433 9.45 8.41 4.72
N ARG A 434 9.29 9.17 3.63
CA ARG A 434 9.58 8.70 2.26
C ARG A 434 11.07 8.64 1.97
N ASN A 435 11.81 9.64 2.40
CA ASN A 435 13.18 9.86 1.92
C ASN A 435 14.27 9.54 2.94
N ARG A 436 13.95 9.55 4.25
CA ARG A 436 14.97 9.51 5.32
C ARG A 436 14.96 8.29 6.20
N LEU A 437 13.90 7.48 6.16
CA LEU A 437 13.70 6.39 7.12
C LEU A 437 14.84 5.36 7.15
N LEU A 438 15.42 5.02 5.99
CA LEU A 438 16.52 4.04 5.85
C LEU A 438 17.89 4.68 5.60
N CYS A 439 18.05 5.95 5.98
CA CYS A 439 19.32 6.67 5.88
C CYS A 439 20.14 6.50 7.17
N PRO A 440 21.49 6.47 7.07
CA PRO A 440 22.35 6.43 8.23
C PRO A 440 22.22 7.70 9.06
N VAL A 441 22.42 7.56 10.37
CA VAL A 441 22.52 8.69 11.30
C VAL A 441 23.96 8.73 11.83
N PRO A 442 24.66 9.87 11.74
CA PRO A 442 26.03 9.98 12.23
C PRO A 442 26.17 9.52 13.68
N GLY A 443 27.16 8.67 13.96
CA GLY A 443 27.41 8.16 15.31
C GLY A 443 26.46 7.05 15.79
N VAL A 444 25.47 6.65 14.98
CA VAL A 444 24.50 5.61 15.34
C VAL A 444 24.59 4.43 14.37
N ARG A 445 24.79 3.23 14.92
CA ARG A 445 24.86 1.98 14.15
C ARG A 445 23.48 1.37 14.01
N MET A 446 23.00 1.29 12.78
CA MET A 446 21.60 0.97 12.47
C MET A 446 21.47 -0.31 11.66
N ILE A 447 20.41 -1.09 11.89
CA ILE A 447 19.91 -2.11 10.96
C ILE A 447 18.39 -2.04 10.84
N ALA A 448 17.84 -2.60 9.76
CA ALA A 448 16.41 -2.83 9.61
C ALA A 448 16.10 -4.31 9.37
N LEU A 449 15.12 -4.85 10.08
CA LEU A 449 14.55 -6.18 9.84
C LEU A 449 13.25 -6.02 9.05
N LEU A 450 13.19 -6.53 7.83
CA LEU A 450 12.03 -6.37 6.94
C LEU A 450 11.29 -7.69 6.74
N PRO A 451 9.97 -7.73 7.01
CA PRO A 451 9.18 -8.91 6.72
C PRO A 451 8.91 -8.98 5.22
N ILE A 452 9.08 -10.16 4.62
CA ILE A 452 8.88 -10.36 3.18
C ILE A 452 7.45 -9.97 2.74
N VAL A 453 6.45 -10.11 3.62
CA VAL A 453 5.07 -9.74 3.29
C VAL A 453 4.93 -8.24 2.98
N ASP A 454 5.72 -7.37 3.61
CA ASP A 454 5.63 -5.92 3.41
C ASP A 454 6.16 -5.48 2.06
N ALA A 455 6.93 -6.32 1.37
CA ALA A 455 7.38 -6.05 0.01
C ALA A 455 6.21 -5.71 -0.94
N ILE A 456 5.00 -6.20 -0.67
CA ILE A 456 3.86 -5.93 -1.55
C ILE A 456 3.34 -4.49 -1.44
N ALA A 457 3.53 -3.84 -0.29
CA ALA A 457 3.07 -2.48 -0.04
C ALA A 457 4.14 -1.42 -0.35
N VAL A 458 5.41 -1.81 -0.44
CA VAL A 458 6.52 -0.89 -0.66
C VAL A 458 6.83 -0.77 -2.16
N PRO A 459 6.92 0.44 -2.74
CA PRO A 459 7.32 0.62 -4.13
C PRO A 459 8.70 0.00 -4.41
N ALA A 460 8.93 -0.44 -5.65
CA ALA A 460 10.21 -0.97 -6.09
C ALA A 460 11.39 -0.02 -5.79
N GLU A 461 12.59 -0.60 -5.64
CA GLU A 461 13.85 0.08 -5.32
C GLU A 461 13.91 0.65 -3.90
N LEU A 462 14.15 -0.16 -2.86
CA LEU A 462 14.20 0.30 -1.45
C LEU A 462 15.16 1.47 -1.18
N ASN A 463 16.30 1.52 -1.89
CA ASN A 463 17.35 2.54 -1.74
C ASN A 463 17.82 2.72 -0.28
N ALA A 464 17.92 1.61 0.46
CA ALA A 464 18.40 1.61 1.84
C ALA A 464 19.91 1.90 1.90
N GLN A 465 20.32 2.78 2.80
CA GLN A 465 21.73 3.09 3.08
C GLN A 465 22.22 2.54 4.43
N ILE A 466 21.32 1.90 5.18
CA ILE A 466 21.64 1.07 6.34
C ILE A 466 21.54 -0.41 5.96
N PRO A 467 22.24 -1.34 6.64
CA PRO A 467 22.04 -2.76 6.41
C PRO A 467 20.61 -3.19 6.69
N VAL A 468 20.05 -3.96 5.76
CA VAL A 468 18.69 -4.50 5.80
C VAL A 468 18.79 -6.01 5.87
N ILE A 469 17.97 -6.67 6.69
CA ILE A 469 17.83 -8.12 6.77
C ILE A 469 16.39 -8.49 6.43
N GLN A 470 16.21 -9.26 5.36
CA GLN A 470 14.88 -9.65 4.89
C GLN A 470 14.49 -11.03 5.40
N MET A 471 13.33 -11.12 6.06
CA MET A 471 12.90 -12.30 6.80
C MET A 471 11.48 -12.73 6.41
N ALA A 472 11.25 -14.04 6.29
CA ALA A 472 9.89 -14.55 6.16
C ALA A 472 9.13 -14.27 7.47
N GLY A 473 7.97 -13.62 7.38
CA GLY A 473 7.19 -13.22 8.55
C GLY A 473 6.10 -12.21 8.19
N PHE A 474 5.23 -11.94 9.16
CA PHE A 474 4.24 -10.87 9.09
C PHE A 474 4.81 -9.59 9.71
N HIS A 475 4.21 -8.46 9.36
CA HIS A 475 4.53 -7.17 9.95
C HIS A 475 4.44 -7.21 11.48
N GLY A 476 5.48 -6.73 12.18
CA GLY A 476 5.50 -6.66 13.65
C GLY A 476 5.74 -8.00 14.36
N HIS A 477 6.11 -9.06 13.63
CA HIS A 477 6.25 -10.42 14.17
C HIS A 477 7.62 -11.06 13.94
N LEU A 478 8.64 -10.29 13.52
CA LEU A 478 9.95 -10.87 13.20
C LEU A 478 10.72 -11.25 14.46
N ILE A 479 10.65 -10.43 15.50
CA ILE A 479 11.34 -10.65 16.78
C ILE A 479 10.59 -11.62 17.71
N ASP A 480 9.42 -12.11 17.31
CA ASP A 480 8.70 -13.18 18.01
C ASP A 480 9.37 -14.54 17.79
N ARG A 481 10.27 -14.60 16.82
CA ARG A 481 10.92 -15.82 16.37
C ARG A 481 12.36 -15.85 16.86
N PRO A 482 12.90 -17.02 17.24
CA PRO A 482 14.29 -17.16 17.66
C PRO A 482 15.31 -16.62 16.65
N ALA A 483 14.99 -16.64 15.34
CA ALA A 483 15.86 -16.07 14.31
C ALA A 483 15.92 -14.54 14.36
N GLY A 484 14.78 -13.86 14.60
CA GLY A 484 14.74 -12.40 14.71
C GLY A 484 15.44 -11.91 15.96
N LEU A 485 15.21 -12.56 17.10
CA LEU A 485 15.93 -12.29 18.35
C LEU A 485 17.44 -12.50 18.20
N ARG A 486 17.87 -13.51 17.43
CA ARG A 486 19.30 -13.72 17.14
C ARG A 486 19.91 -12.57 16.35
N HIS A 487 19.26 -12.13 15.26
CA HIS A 487 19.74 -11.00 14.48
C HIS A 487 19.78 -9.70 15.30
N LEU A 488 18.78 -9.51 16.16
CA LEU A 488 18.74 -8.40 17.10
C LEU A 488 19.92 -8.48 18.09
N ALA A 489 20.12 -9.62 18.77
CA ALA A 489 21.21 -9.82 19.73
C ALA A 489 22.60 -9.70 19.07
N ASP A 490 22.79 -10.27 17.88
CA ASP A 490 24.02 -10.17 17.11
C ASP A 490 24.36 -8.71 16.80
N HIS A 491 23.36 -7.91 16.36
CA HIS A 491 23.59 -6.49 16.13
C HIS A 491 23.86 -5.75 17.43
N LEU A 492 23.09 -5.96 18.50
CA LEU A 492 23.35 -5.27 19.77
C LEU A 492 24.75 -5.58 20.31
N THR A 493 25.24 -6.81 20.14
CA THR A 493 26.59 -7.24 20.56
C THR A 493 27.71 -6.85 19.57
N GLY A 494 27.40 -6.11 18.51
CA GLY A 494 28.39 -5.56 17.57
C GLY A 494 28.84 -6.52 16.47
N LYS A 495 28.18 -7.67 16.32
CA LYS A 495 28.47 -8.59 15.20
C LYS A 495 27.95 -8.00 13.88
N PRO A 496 28.66 -8.25 12.76
CA PRO A 496 28.21 -7.78 11.46
C PRO A 496 26.91 -8.48 11.05
N PRO A 497 25.99 -7.78 10.37
CA PRO A 497 24.76 -8.39 9.89
C PRO A 497 25.05 -9.43 8.80
N SER A 498 24.30 -10.52 8.80
CA SER A 498 24.36 -11.60 7.80
C SER A 498 23.02 -11.73 7.08
N ASN A 499 23.01 -12.36 5.90
CA ASN A 499 21.79 -12.64 5.11
C ASN A 499 20.97 -11.39 4.74
N LEU A 500 21.65 -10.36 4.24
CA LEU A 500 21.08 -9.03 4.04
C LEU A 500 19.92 -9.00 3.02
N LEU A 501 20.08 -9.66 1.87
CA LEU A 501 19.15 -9.51 0.76
C LEU A 501 18.64 -10.85 0.24
N ARG A 502 17.35 -10.88 -0.03
CA ARG A 502 16.61 -11.96 -0.67
C ARG A 502 16.02 -11.44 -1.98
N TRP A 503 16.22 -12.17 -3.07
CA TRP A 503 15.68 -11.77 -4.38
C TRP A 503 14.15 -11.74 -4.36
N GLU A 504 13.53 -12.56 -3.51
CA GLU A 504 12.09 -12.70 -3.31
C GLU A 504 11.43 -11.37 -2.93
N TYR A 505 12.08 -10.56 -2.07
CA TYR A 505 11.55 -9.27 -1.66
C TYR A 505 11.43 -8.33 -2.87
N SER A 506 12.51 -8.20 -3.65
CA SER A 506 12.52 -7.35 -4.84
C SER A 506 11.54 -7.83 -5.92
N ALA A 507 11.38 -9.15 -6.07
CA ALA A 507 10.42 -9.73 -7.00
C ALA A 507 8.97 -9.40 -6.58
N LEU A 508 8.66 -9.52 -5.29
CA LEU A 508 7.34 -9.16 -4.75
C LEU A 508 7.03 -7.68 -4.93
N GLN A 509 7.99 -6.77 -4.67
CA GLN A 509 7.79 -5.33 -4.91
C GLN A 509 7.39 -5.05 -6.36
N ARG A 510 8.10 -5.66 -7.31
CA ARG A 510 7.88 -5.45 -8.74
C ARG A 510 6.53 -6.00 -9.22
N VAL A 511 6.12 -7.16 -8.71
CA VAL A 511 4.83 -7.77 -9.05
C VAL A 511 3.68 -6.99 -8.39
N ALA A 512 3.83 -6.61 -7.12
CA ALA A 512 2.80 -5.98 -6.33
C ALA A 512 2.59 -4.51 -6.69
N GLY A 513 3.60 -3.83 -7.24
CA GLY A 513 3.45 -2.43 -7.61
C GLY A 513 2.49 -2.17 -8.79
N ALA A 514 1.97 -3.21 -9.46
CA ALA A 514 0.75 -3.09 -10.26
C ALA A 514 -0.46 -2.61 -9.42
N TRP A 515 -0.48 -2.89 -8.14
CA TRP A 515 -1.68 -2.76 -7.30
C TRP A 515 -1.61 -1.59 -6.33
N GLN A 516 -0.49 -0.89 -6.26
CA GLN A 516 -0.34 0.27 -5.38
C GLN A 516 -1.04 1.50 -5.96
N ALA A 517 -1.45 2.46 -5.12
CA ALA A 517 -1.85 3.77 -5.61
C ALA A 517 -0.60 4.55 -6.05
N PRO A 518 -0.69 5.41 -7.07
CA PRO A 518 0.42 6.25 -7.46
C PRO A 518 0.77 7.21 -6.31
N ALA A 519 2.05 7.43 -6.05
CA ALA A 519 2.46 8.45 -5.08
C ALA A 519 2.15 9.85 -5.60
N LEU A 520 1.87 10.80 -4.71
CA LEU A 520 1.80 12.23 -4.99
C LEU A 520 3.22 12.79 -4.90
N PRO A 521 3.79 13.36 -5.98
CA PRO A 521 5.09 14.00 -5.93
C PRO A 521 5.15 15.10 -4.88
N LEU A 522 6.26 15.18 -4.15
CA LEU A 522 6.43 16.10 -3.02
C LEU A 522 6.24 17.55 -3.43
N ALA A 523 6.73 17.92 -4.61
CA ALA A 523 6.64 19.27 -5.15
C ALA A 523 5.21 19.71 -5.50
N LEU A 524 4.25 18.78 -5.64
CA LEU A 524 2.86 19.14 -5.94
C LEU A 524 2.08 19.56 -4.70
N ASN A 525 2.42 19.05 -3.51
CA ASN A 525 1.68 19.33 -2.29
C ASN A 525 2.34 20.47 -1.49
N PRO A 526 1.75 21.69 -1.49
CA PRO A 526 2.35 22.82 -0.77
C PRO A 526 2.40 22.61 0.75
N ALA A 527 1.55 21.75 1.31
CA ALA A 527 1.52 21.47 2.75
C ALA A 527 2.84 20.84 3.28
N TRP A 528 3.61 20.20 2.40
CA TRP A 528 4.86 19.55 2.77
C TRP A 528 6.08 20.47 2.75
N HIS A 529 5.98 21.67 2.18
CA HIS A 529 7.10 22.61 2.05
C HIS A 529 8.39 21.95 1.50
N ALA A 530 8.25 21.00 0.55
CA ALA A 530 9.31 20.10 0.11
C ALA A 530 9.63 20.18 -1.39
N ALA A 531 9.36 21.31 -2.04
CA ALA A 531 9.56 21.49 -3.48
C ALA A 531 11.02 21.23 -3.92
N ASP A 532 11.98 21.56 -3.06
CA ASP A 532 13.42 21.44 -3.35
C ASP A 532 14.04 20.13 -2.84
N GLN A 533 13.25 19.25 -2.21
CA GLN A 533 13.76 17.99 -1.68
C GLN A 533 13.83 16.90 -2.78
N PRO A 534 14.74 15.91 -2.63
CA PRO A 534 14.64 14.66 -3.36
C PRO A 534 13.26 14.03 -3.18
N ASP A 535 12.77 13.33 -4.20
CA ASP A 535 11.51 12.60 -4.11
C ASP A 535 11.72 11.17 -4.60
N ALA A 536 11.54 10.21 -3.70
CA ALA A 536 11.60 8.78 -3.99
C ALA A 536 10.57 8.33 -5.05
N ALA A 537 9.53 9.12 -5.33
CA ALA A 537 8.60 8.87 -6.43
C ALA A 537 9.19 9.20 -7.82
N LEU A 538 10.08 10.19 -7.91
CA LEU A 538 10.57 10.80 -9.15
C LEU A 538 12.03 10.44 -9.49
N ARG A 539 12.51 9.25 -9.08
CA ARG A 539 13.89 8.79 -9.29
C ARG A 539 14.99 9.73 -8.77
N ARG A 540 14.82 10.27 -7.57
CA ARG A 540 15.90 10.97 -6.85
C ARG A 540 16.43 10.06 -5.74
N GLU A 541 17.76 9.99 -5.62
CA GLU A 541 18.42 9.23 -4.55
C GLU A 541 17.93 9.73 -3.19
N PRO A 542 17.29 8.88 -2.37
CA PRO A 542 17.00 9.24 -0.98
C PRO A 542 18.30 9.39 -0.18
N CYS A 543 18.21 10.01 0.99
CA CYS A 543 19.36 10.27 1.88
C CYS A 543 20.38 11.33 1.44
N ARG A 544 20.01 12.30 0.59
CA ARG A 544 20.87 13.49 0.43
C ARG A 544 20.87 14.34 1.72
N PRO A 545 22.05 14.82 2.16
CA PRO A 545 22.20 15.57 3.41
C PRO A 545 21.40 16.88 3.43
#